data_AF-A0A813YVF6-F1
#
_entry.id   AF-A0A813YVF6-F1
#
_cell.length_a   1.000
_cell.length_b   1.000
_cell.length_c   1.000
_cell.angle_alpha   90.00
_cell.angle_beta   90.00
_cell.angle_gamma   90.00
#
_symmetry.space_group_name_H-M   'P 1'
#
loop_
_entity.id
_entity.type
_entity.pdbx_description
1 polymer ?
#
loop_
_entity_poly.entity_id
_entity_poly.type
_entity_poly.pdbx_seq_one_letter_code
_entity_poly.pdbx_strand_id
1 'polypeptide(L)'
;MLLLTIMLMAVVVYLYTVIIFNFFRKFYTKEEDEEREENCKDMFTCFKFYLYSGIRAGGGIGDELESPNDDPLELYRIVFDIMFFFFIIVILLAII
;
A
#
# COMPACT_ATOMS: atom_id res chain seq x y z
N MET A 1 6.21 -23.76 8.60
CA MET A 1 6.59 -22.42 9.13
C MET A 1 6.41 -21.35 8.06
N LEU A 2 7.11 -21.44 6.92
CA LEU A 2 7.01 -20.47 5.81
C LEU A 2 5.59 -20.27 5.23
N LEU A 3 4.80 -21.33 5.09
CA LEU A 3 3.42 -21.22 4.57
C LEU A 3 2.51 -20.38 5.48
N LEU A 4 2.65 -20.51 6.80
CA LEU A 4 1.84 -19.77 7.77
C LEU A 4 2.20 -18.29 7.76
N THR A 5 3.47 -17.97 7.55
CA THR A 5 3.93 -16.58 7.54
C THR A 5 3.62 -15.87 6.24
N ILE A 6 3.67 -16.57 5.10
CA ILE A 6 3.16 -16.06 3.81
C ILE A 6 1.64 -15.81 3.88
N MET A 7 0.88 -16.74 4.46
CA MET A 7 -0.56 -16.58 4.69
C MET A 7 -0.85 -15.36 5.58
N LEU A 8 -0.13 -15.23 6.70
CA LEU A 8 -0.28 -14.08 7.61
C LEU A 8 0.05 -12.76 6.91
N MET A 9 1.13 -12.73 6.13
CA MET A 9 1.53 -11.56 5.34
C MET A 9 0.44 -11.16 4.35
N ALA A 10 -0.10 -12.12 3.59
CA ALA A 10 -1.17 -11.86 2.63
C ALA A 10 -2.44 -11.31 3.30
N VAL A 11 -2.81 -11.83 4.48
CA VAL A 11 -3.95 -11.33 5.26
C VAL A 11 -3.71 -9.91 5.74
N VAL A 12 -2.53 -9.61 6.28
CA VAL A 12 -2.18 -8.24 6.72
C VAL A 12 -2.24 -7.28 5.53
N VAL A 13 -1.57 -7.59 4.43
CA VAL A 13 -1.58 -6.76 3.21
C VAL A 13 -3.01 -6.53 2.72
N TYR A 14 -3.86 -7.56 2.73
CA TYR A 14 -5.26 -7.42 2.32
C TYR A 14 -6.05 -6.45 3.22
N LEU A 15 -5.92 -6.57 4.55
CA LEU A 15 -6.58 -5.66 5.49
C LEU A 15 -6.12 -4.21 5.29
N TYR A 16 -4.83 -3.99 5.05
CA TYR A 16 -4.30 -2.67 4.73
C TYR A 16 -4.91 -2.12 3.44
N THR A 17 -4.97 -2.93 2.37
CA THR A 17 -5.54 -2.50 1.08
C THR A 17 -7.03 -2.16 1.18
N VAL A 18 -7.79 -2.84 2.05
CA VAL A 18 -9.19 -2.48 2.33
C VAL A 18 -9.29 -1.07 2.92
N ILE A 19 -8.45 -0.76 3.90
CA ILE A 19 -8.43 0.56 4.55
C ILE A 19 -8.06 1.64 3.54
N ILE A 20 -7.02 1.41 2.73
CA ILE A 20 -6.59 2.34 1.68
C ILE A 20 -7.68 2.55 0.63
N PHE A 21 -8.31 1.49 0.16
CA PHE A 21 -9.38 1.57 -0.83
C PHE A 21 -10.61 2.33 -0.31
N ASN A 22 -10.93 2.24 0.98
CA ASN A 22 -12.07 2.94 1.55
C ASN A 22 -11.79 4.42 1.85
N PHE A 23 -10.61 4.73 2.41
CA PHE A 23 -10.31 6.08 2.92
C PHE A 23 -9.42 6.91 2.01
N PHE A 24 -8.46 6.27 1.34
CA PHE A 24 -7.37 6.94 0.62
C PHE A 24 -7.48 6.82 -0.90
N ARG A 25 -8.53 6.18 -1.44
CA ARG A 25 -8.73 5.95 -2.88
C ARG A 25 -8.51 7.20 -3.74
N LYS A 26 -8.96 8.38 -3.27
CA LYS A 26 -8.80 9.66 -3.96
C LYS A 26 -7.35 10.01 -4.32
N PHE A 27 -6.39 9.48 -3.57
CA PHE A 27 -4.95 9.73 -3.81
C PHE A 27 -4.36 8.78 -4.86
N TYR A 28 -5.00 7.64 -5.13
CA TYR A 28 -4.49 6.58 -6.01
C TYR A 28 -5.18 6.55 -7.39
N THR A 29 -6.22 7.35 -7.57
CA THR A 29 -6.91 7.57 -8.85
C THR A 29 -6.37 8.86 -9.47
N LYS A 30 -5.52 8.76 -10.49
CA LYS A 30 -5.11 9.92 -11.29
C LYS A 30 -6.14 10.11 -12.41
N GLU A 31 -6.75 11.28 -12.51
CA GLU A 31 -7.83 11.55 -13.47
C GLU A 31 -7.33 12.01 -14.86
N GLU A 32 -6.05 12.36 -15.04
CA GLU A 32 -5.61 13.13 -16.22
C GLU A 32 -4.53 12.52 -17.13
N ASP A 33 -3.90 11.38 -16.83
CA ASP A 33 -2.85 10.82 -17.72
C ASP A 33 -3.20 9.40 -18.19
N GLU A 34 -3.52 9.25 -19.47
CA GLU A 34 -3.80 7.98 -20.17
C GLU A 34 -2.63 6.95 -20.13
N GLU A 35 -1.48 7.31 -19.54
CA GLU A 35 -0.28 6.47 -19.47
C GLU A 35 0.09 5.96 -18.07
N ARG A 36 -0.52 6.48 -16.98
CA ARG A 36 -0.27 5.99 -15.62
C ARG A 36 -1.48 5.20 -15.13
N GLU A 37 -1.38 3.86 -15.16
CA GLU A 37 -2.43 2.94 -14.72
C GLU A 37 -3.04 3.38 -13.37
N GLU A 38 -4.37 3.43 -13.31
CA GLU A 38 -5.11 3.71 -12.07
C GLU A 38 -4.91 2.57 -11.06
N ASN A 39 -3.90 2.73 -10.20
CA ASN A 39 -3.41 1.70 -9.27
C ASN A 39 -4.48 1.16 -8.29
N CYS A 40 -5.53 1.94 -7.98
CA CYS A 40 -6.63 1.52 -7.10
C CYS A 40 -8.04 1.82 -7.67
N LYS A 41 -8.27 1.51 -8.95
CA LYS A 41 -9.61 1.58 -9.56
C LYS A 41 -10.57 0.53 -8.99
N ASP A 42 -10.06 -0.70 -8.87
CA ASP A 42 -10.71 -1.86 -8.25
C ASP A 42 -9.90 -2.36 -7.04
N MET A 43 -10.59 -3.03 -6.11
CA MET A 43 -9.97 -3.61 -4.91
C MET A 43 -8.84 -4.60 -5.24
N PHE A 44 -9.02 -5.40 -6.29
CA PHE A 44 -8.01 -6.38 -6.72
C PHE A 44 -6.75 -5.72 -7.31
N THR A 45 -6.91 -4.61 -8.03
CA THR A 45 -5.79 -3.84 -8.59
C THR A 45 -5.02 -3.15 -7.46
N CYS A 46 -5.74 -2.57 -6.51
CA CYS A 46 -5.15 -1.96 -5.32
C CYS A 46 -4.35 -2.98 -4.48
N PHE A 47 -4.91 -4.18 -4.30
CA PHE A 47 -4.22 -5.27 -3.63
C PHE A 47 -2.94 -5.70 -4.34
N LYS A 48 -2.99 -5.89 -5.67
CA LYS A 48 -1.80 -6.23 -6.47
C LYS A 48 -0.74 -5.14 -6.40
N PHE A 49 -1.13 -3.87 -6.48
CA PHE A 49 -0.22 -2.73 -6.39
C PHE A 49 0.50 -2.71 -5.05
N TYR A 50 -0.21 -2.84 -3.93
CA TYR A 50 0.41 -2.90 -2.59
C TYR A 50 1.27 -4.14 -2.37
N LEU A 51 0.86 -5.29 -2.93
CA LEU A 51 1.65 -6.51 -2.87
C LEU A 51 2.96 -6.36 -3.66
N TYR A 52 2.92 -5.74 -4.85
CA TYR A 52 4.11 -5.56 -5.68
C TYR A 52 4.97 -4.39 -5.22
N SER A 53 4.46 -3.16 -5.22
CA SER A 53 5.22 -1.96 -4.84
C SER A 53 5.55 -1.96 -3.35
N GLY A 54 4.60 -2.32 -2.48
CA GLY A 54 4.83 -2.31 -1.03
C GLY A 54 5.91 -3.29 -0.56
N ILE A 55 5.94 -4.50 -1.13
CA ILE A 55 6.91 -5.54 -0.73
C ILE A 55 8.22 -5.41 -1.51
N ARG A 56 8.17 -5.10 -2.82
CA ARG A 56 9.38 -5.08 -3.68
C ARG A 56 10.14 -3.77 -3.60
N ALA A 57 9.46 -2.64 -3.42
CA ALA A 57 10.09 -1.33 -3.32
C ALA A 57 10.43 -0.92 -1.88
N GLY A 58 10.20 -1.80 -0.89
CA GLY A 58 10.50 -1.51 0.51
C GLY A 58 9.71 -0.33 1.08
N GLY A 59 8.44 -0.18 0.70
CA GLY A 59 7.55 0.87 1.20
C GLY A 59 7.50 2.17 0.38
N GLY A 60 8.23 2.27 -0.74
CA GLY A 60 8.30 3.45 -1.62
C GLY A 60 7.03 3.79 -2.43
N ILE A 61 5.84 3.39 -1.98
CA ILE A 61 4.56 3.70 -2.65
C ILE A 61 4.36 5.23 -2.72
N GLY A 62 4.87 5.97 -1.73
CA GLY A 62 4.83 7.43 -1.67
C GLY A 62 5.53 8.12 -2.85
N ASP A 63 6.57 7.51 -3.44
CA ASP A 63 7.36 8.11 -4.53
C ASP A 63 6.67 8.02 -5.90
N GLU A 64 5.73 7.07 -6.05
CA GLU A 64 4.95 6.85 -7.30
C GLU A 64 3.72 7.76 -7.37
N LEU A 65 3.37 8.43 -6.27
CA LEU A 65 2.14 9.21 -6.13
C LEU A 65 2.46 10.70 -6.21
N GLU A 66 1.62 11.45 -6.92
CA GLU A 66 1.76 12.90 -7.00
C GLU A 66 1.43 13.50 -5.64
N SER A 67 2.26 14.43 -5.15
CA SER A 67 2.00 15.22 -3.95
C SER A 67 0.83 16.17 -4.20
N PRO A 68 -0.37 15.95 -3.63
CA PRO A 68 -1.51 16.83 -3.85
C PRO A 68 -1.69 17.73 -2.62
N ASN A 69 -1.41 19.03 -2.80
CA ASN A 69 -1.95 20.18 -2.07
C ASN A 69 -2.41 19.95 -0.60
N ASP A 70 -1.53 20.19 0.37
CA ASP A 70 -1.82 20.62 1.76
C ASP A 70 -3.01 19.92 2.48
N ASP A 71 -3.26 18.65 2.15
CA ASP A 71 -4.41 17.90 2.65
C ASP A 71 -4.03 17.25 4.00
N PRO A 72 -4.79 17.43 5.10
CA PRO A 72 -4.46 16.84 6.39
C PRO A 72 -4.43 15.30 6.36
N LEU A 73 -5.12 14.69 5.39
CA LEU A 73 -5.13 13.24 5.14
C LEU A 73 -3.79 12.71 4.59
N GLU A 74 -2.93 13.57 4.04
CA GLU A 74 -1.61 13.20 3.53
C GLU A 74 -0.70 12.70 4.66
N LEU A 75 -0.65 13.44 5.78
CA LEU A 75 0.12 13.03 6.95
C LEU A 75 -0.38 11.69 7.52
N TYR A 76 -1.70 11.51 7.60
CA TYR A 76 -2.29 10.25 8.05
C TYR A 76 -1.92 9.08 7.15
N ARG A 77 -1.90 9.30 5.83
CA ARG A 77 -1.47 8.29 4.86
C ARG A 77 0.01 7.94 5.03
N ILE A 78 0.89 8.93 5.15
CA ILE A 78 2.34 8.71 5.34
C ILE A 78 2.59 7.89 6.62
N VAL A 79 1.96 8.26 7.73
CA VAL A 79 2.07 7.51 8.99
C VAL A 79 1.54 6.08 8.83
N PHE A 80 0.44 5.91 8.10
CA PHE A 80 -0.14 4.59 7.85
C PHE A 80 0.78 3.68 7.01
N ASP A 81 1.40 4.21 5.96
CA ASP A 81 2.36 3.51 5.11
C ASP A 81 3.64 3.14 5.89
N ILE A 82 4.14 4.04 6.75
CA ILE A 82 5.28 3.76 7.64
C ILE A 82 4.95 2.63 8.64
N MET A 83 3.75 2.65 9.23
CA MET A 83 3.29 1.60 10.14
C MET A 83 3.20 0.26 9.43
N PHE A 84 2.64 0.22 8.22
CA PHE A 84 2.60 -0.98 7.38
C PHE A 84 4.00 -1.55 7.14
N PHE A 85 4.94 -0.71 6.72
CA PHE A 85 6.32 -1.13 6.45
C PHE A 85 7.00 -1.71 7.69
N PHE A 86 6.81 -1.09 8.86
CA PHE A 86 7.32 -1.60 10.13
C PHE A 86 6.77 -3.00 10.44
N PHE A 87 5.46 -3.22 10.30
CA PHE A 87 4.86 -4.54 10.53
C PHE A 87 5.38 -5.59 9.55
N ILE A 88 5.51 -5.26 8.26
CA ILE A 88 6.04 -6.18 7.25
C ILE A 88 7.50 -6.54 7.55
N ILE A 89 8.36 -5.56 7.89
CA ILE A 89 9.75 -5.83 8.28
C ILE A 89 9.81 -6.73 9.51
N VAL A 90 9.03 -6.45 10.55
CA VAL A 90 9.04 -7.26 11.77
C VAL A 90 8.62 -8.70 11.49
N ILE A 91 7.59 -8.90 10.66
CA ILE A 91 7.14 -10.24 10.24
C ILE A 91 8.23 -10.94 9.41
N LEU A 92 8.89 -10.24 8.49
CA LEU A 92 9.96 -10.80 7.66
C LEU A 92 11.21 -11.15 8.48
N LEU A 93 11.63 -10.28 9.39
CA LEU A 93 12.77 -10.52 10.28
C LEU A 93 12.48 -11.65 11.28
N ALA A 94 11.23 -11.86 11.67
CA ALA A 94 10.87 -12.99 12.54
C ALA A 94 10.91 -14.36 11.83
N ILE A 95 11.03 -14.38 10.50
CA ILE A 95 11.13 -15.60 9.68
C ILE A 95 12.60 -15.98 9.39
N ILE A 96 13.50 -15.00 9.36
CA ILE A 96 14.96 -15.17 9.14
C ILE A 96 15.64 -15.56 10.46
#